data_AF-A0A1I1UDX4-F1
#
_entry.id   AF-A0A1I1UDX4-F1
#
_cell.length_a   1.000
_cell.length_b   1.000
_cell.length_c   1.000
_cell.angle_alpha   90.00
_cell.angle_beta   90.00
_cell.angle_gamma   90.00
#
_symmetry.space_group_name_H-M   'P 1'
#
loop_
_entity.id
_entity.type
_entity.pdbx_description
1 polymer ?
#
loop_
_entity_poly.entity_id
_entity_poly.type
_entity_poly.pdbx_seq_one_letter_code
_entity_poly.pdbx_strand_id
1 'polypeptide(L)'
;MNTKEIYQNNPLQGVKLETILNELVDHYGWEILFAYLSINCFKMNPSIPSSLKFLRKSDWAKEKVEAFYMYKLLGYPKADDIQFQLPPRDRIVPEHHKARGPVNLSLEDAQRIKDKKSKTSYKKPSTPSNPWGQ
;
A
#
# COMPACT_ATOMS: atom_id res chain seq x y z
N MET A 1 -28.22 9.21 -9.96
CA MET A 1 -26.77 9.23 -10.26
C MET A 1 -26.33 7.80 -10.50
N ASN A 2 -25.67 7.52 -11.61
CA ASN A 2 -25.31 6.17 -12.02
C ASN A 2 -24.09 5.72 -11.19
N THR A 3 -24.28 4.80 -10.25
CA THR A 3 -23.23 4.32 -9.33
C THR A 3 -21.99 3.79 -10.07
N LYS A 4 -22.13 3.34 -11.31
CA LYS A 4 -21.05 2.81 -12.15
C LYS A 4 -20.02 3.87 -12.57
N GLU A 5 -20.43 5.12 -12.77
CA GLU A 5 -19.54 6.21 -13.21
C GLU A 5 -18.59 6.65 -12.09
N ILE A 6 -19.02 6.49 -10.84
CA ILE A 6 -18.28 6.94 -9.65
C ILE A 6 -17.01 6.08 -9.42
N TYR A 7 -17.06 4.78 -9.76
CA TYR A 7 -15.91 3.88 -9.65
C TYR A 7 -14.96 3.97 -10.86
N GLN A 8 -15.40 4.57 -11.96
CA GLN A 8 -14.62 4.62 -13.20
C GLN A 8 -13.40 5.55 -13.10
N ASN A 9 -13.37 6.47 -12.14
CA ASN A 9 -12.25 7.37 -11.91
C ASN A 9 -11.10 6.74 -11.09
N ASN A 10 -11.19 5.47 -10.73
CA ASN A 10 -10.11 4.79 -10.00
C ASN A 10 -8.94 4.47 -10.94
N PRO A 11 -7.70 4.93 -10.65
CA PRO A 11 -6.54 4.70 -11.51
C PRO A 11 -6.13 3.22 -11.61
N LEU A 12 -6.65 2.35 -10.74
CA LEU A 12 -6.39 0.91 -10.77
C LEU A 12 -7.33 0.14 -11.72
N GLN A 13 -8.36 0.81 -12.27
CA GLN A 13 -9.32 0.18 -13.14
C GLN A 13 -8.69 -0.14 -14.49
N GLY A 14 -8.70 -1.42 -14.88
CA GLY A 14 -8.11 -1.89 -16.15
C GLY A 14 -6.59 -2.12 -16.11
N VAL A 15 -5.91 -1.78 -15.01
CA VAL A 15 -4.47 -2.04 -14.85
C VAL A 15 -4.24 -3.46 -14.34
N LYS A 16 -3.40 -4.22 -15.05
CA LYS A 16 -3.03 -5.59 -14.66
C LYS A 16 -2.09 -5.55 -13.47
N LEU A 17 -2.24 -6.52 -12.56
CA LEU A 17 -1.35 -6.68 -11.40
C LEU A 17 0.12 -6.84 -11.81
N GLU A 18 0.38 -7.47 -12.95
CA GLU A 18 1.72 -7.59 -13.54
C GLU A 18 2.33 -6.25 -13.91
N THR A 19 1.56 -5.36 -14.54
CA THR A 19 1.99 -4.01 -14.88
C THR A 19 2.33 -3.21 -13.62
N ILE A 20 1.44 -3.24 -12.61
CA ILE A 20 1.64 -2.60 -11.31
C ILE A 20 2.96 -3.06 -10.68
N LEU A 21 3.19 -4.38 -10.65
CA LEU A 21 4.38 -4.93 -10.03
C LEU A 21 5.66 -4.56 -10.80
N ASN A 22 5.63 -4.63 -12.14
CA ASN A 22 6.77 -4.26 -12.98
C ASN A 22 7.15 -2.80 -12.77
N GLU A 23 6.19 -1.87 -12.80
CA GLU A 23 6.46 -0.44 -12.59
C GLU A 23 7.01 -0.18 -11.18
N LEU A 24 6.47 -0.83 -10.15
CA LEU A 24 6.99 -0.69 -8.79
C LEU A 24 8.44 -1.17 -8.65
N VAL A 25 8.78 -2.28 -9.30
CA VAL A 25 10.13 -2.85 -9.25
C VAL A 25 11.10 -2.00 -10.08
N ASP A 26 10.66 -1.49 -11.23
CA ASP A 26 11.47 -0.62 -12.09
C ASP A 26 11.83 0.70 -11.38
N HIS A 27 10.86 1.31 -10.70
CA HIS A 27 11.06 2.57 -10.00
C HIS A 27 11.75 2.46 -8.64
N TYR A 28 11.46 1.43 -7.84
CA TYR A 28 11.94 1.33 -6.45
C TYR A 28 12.85 0.15 -6.17
N GLY A 29 12.81 -0.90 -6.98
CA GLY A 29 13.51 -2.15 -6.71
C GLY A 29 12.93 -2.95 -5.53
N TRP A 30 13.40 -4.19 -5.39
CA TRP A 30 12.88 -5.16 -4.43
C TRP A 30 13.16 -4.79 -2.97
N GLU A 31 14.32 -4.20 -2.69
CA GLU A 31 14.76 -3.89 -1.32
C GLU A 31 13.88 -2.82 -0.67
N ILE A 32 13.57 -1.74 -1.40
CA ILE A 32 12.66 -0.69 -0.94
C ILE A 32 11.26 -1.26 -0.76
N LEU A 33 10.76 -2.04 -1.73
CA LEU A 33 9.44 -2.65 -1.62
C LEU A 33 9.33 -3.55 -0.38
N PHE A 34 10.35 -4.37 -0.08
CA PHE A 34 10.38 -5.16 1.14
C PHE A 34 10.43 -4.28 2.41
N ALA A 35 11.24 -3.21 2.41
CA ALA A 35 11.38 -2.33 3.56
C ALA A 35 10.05 -1.65 3.95
N TYR A 36 9.27 -1.19 2.96
CA TYR A 36 7.99 -0.51 3.19
C TYR A 36 6.80 -1.48 3.35
N LEU A 37 6.71 -2.51 2.51
CA LEU A 37 5.56 -3.42 2.51
C LEU A 37 5.74 -4.59 3.47
N SER A 38 6.98 -4.96 3.82
CA SER A 38 7.30 -6.11 4.67
C SER A 38 6.63 -7.40 4.20
N ILE A 39 6.61 -7.63 2.87
CA ILE A 39 6.09 -8.86 2.26
C ILE A 39 7.26 -9.79 1.94
N ASN A 40 7.28 -10.96 2.56
CA ASN A 40 8.44 -11.87 2.50
C ASN A 40 8.80 -12.36 1.08
N CYS A 41 7.85 -12.40 0.12
CA CYS A 41 8.16 -12.82 -1.25
C CYS A 41 9.23 -11.94 -1.91
N PHE A 42 9.25 -10.64 -1.60
CA PHE A 42 10.21 -9.68 -2.15
C PHE A 42 11.63 -9.83 -1.56
N LYS A 43 11.79 -10.52 -0.44
CA LYS A 43 13.10 -10.82 0.16
C LYS A 43 13.62 -12.21 -0.20
N MET A 44 12.75 -13.21 -0.14
CA MET A 44 13.15 -14.62 -0.26
C MET A 44 13.34 -15.07 -1.71
N ASN A 45 12.46 -14.65 -2.62
CA ASN A 45 12.52 -15.02 -4.04
C ASN A 45 12.06 -13.83 -4.89
N PRO A 46 12.89 -12.77 -4.99
CA PRO A 46 12.56 -11.55 -5.73
C PRO A 46 12.55 -11.83 -7.25
N SER A 47 11.41 -12.29 -7.75
CA SER A 47 11.14 -12.36 -9.18
C SER A 47 9.69 -11.97 -9.46
N ILE A 48 9.46 -11.40 -10.63
CA ILE A 48 8.11 -11.07 -11.12
C ILE A 48 7.19 -12.30 -11.10
N PRO A 49 7.53 -13.46 -11.71
CA PRO A 49 6.61 -14.60 -11.75
C PRO A 49 6.32 -15.21 -10.36
N SER A 50 7.33 -15.32 -9.48
CA SER A 50 7.12 -15.84 -8.11
C SER A 50 6.21 -14.91 -7.30
N SER A 51 6.45 -13.60 -7.40
CA SER A 51 5.66 -12.57 -6.71
C SER A 51 4.23 -12.53 -7.22
N LEU A 52 3.99 -12.63 -8.53
CA LEU A 52 2.63 -12.68 -9.07
C LEU A 52 1.87 -13.92 -8.63
N LYS A 53 2.53 -15.09 -8.60
CA LYS A 53 1.91 -16.32 -8.09
C LYS A 53 1.52 -16.18 -6.61
N PHE A 54 2.34 -15.49 -5.82
CA PHE A 54 2.04 -15.21 -4.42
C PHE A 54 0.88 -14.20 -4.27
N LEU A 55 0.95 -13.06 -4.95
CA LEU A 55 -0.06 -12.00 -4.86
C LEU A 55 -1.44 -12.46 -5.36
N ARG A 56 -1.50 -13.37 -6.34
CA ARG A 56 -2.76 -13.99 -6.79
C ARG A 56 -3.43 -14.88 -5.72
N LYS A 57 -2.65 -15.40 -4.76
CA LYS A 57 -3.16 -16.25 -3.68
C LYS A 57 -3.39 -15.49 -2.37
N SER A 58 -2.92 -14.25 -2.25
CA SER A 58 -2.93 -13.48 -1.01
C SER A 58 -3.54 -12.11 -1.26
N ASP A 59 -4.86 -12.03 -1.13
CA ASP A 59 -5.62 -10.80 -1.43
C ASP A 59 -5.15 -9.60 -0.60
N TRP A 60 -4.93 -9.77 0.70
CA TRP A 60 -4.41 -8.69 1.55
C TRP A 60 -3.06 -8.15 1.05
N ALA A 61 -2.20 -9.01 0.49
CA ALA A 61 -0.89 -8.63 -0.01
C ALA A 61 -1.02 -7.90 -1.35
N LYS A 62 -1.91 -8.39 -2.23
CA LYS A 62 -2.28 -7.75 -3.50
C LYS A 62 -2.83 -6.34 -3.26
N GLU A 63 -3.80 -6.21 -2.36
CA GLU A 63 -4.37 -4.91 -1.99
C GLU A 63 -3.32 -3.97 -1.39
N LYS A 64 -2.39 -4.49 -0.59
CA LYS A 64 -1.30 -3.69 -0.03
C LYS A 64 -0.36 -3.13 -1.12
N VAL A 65 -0.04 -3.94 -2.13
CA VAL A 65 0.77 -3.53 -3.29
C VAL A 65 0.02 -2.50 -4.13
N GLU A 66 -1.27 -2.71 -4.40
CA GLU A 66 -2.11 -1.79 -5.19
C GLU A 66 -2.29 -0.44 -4.48
N ALA A 67 -2.52 -0.45 -3.17
CA ALA A 67 -2.58 0.77 -2.37
C ALA A 67 -1.23 1.52 -2.41
N PHE A 68 -0.11 0.79 -2.32
CA PHE A 68 1.21 1.39 -2.38
C PHE A 68 1.49 2.02 -3.74
N TYR A 69 1.12 1.35 -4.83
CA TYR A 69 1.19 1.90 -6.18
C TYR A 69 0.43 3.23 -6.30
N MET A 70 -0.82 3.27 -5.85
CA MET A 70 -1.67 4.46 -5.94
C MET A 70 -1.10 5.65 -5.15
N TYR A 71 -0.60 5.41 -3.93
CA TYR A 71 -0.16 6.50 -3.05
C TYR A 71 1.31 6.88 -3.24
N LYS A 72 2.18 5.94 -3.60
CA LYS A 72 3.63 6.18 -3.71
C LYS A 72 4.08 6.39 -5.13
N LEU A 73 3.62 5.58 -6.08
CA LEU A 73 4.05 5.75 -7.47
C LEU A 73 3.22 6.80 -8.21
N LEU A 74 1.90 6.75 -8.08
CA LEU A 74 1.05 7.76 -8.73
C LEU A 74 0.93 9.06 -7.91
N GLY A 75 1.18 8.99 -6.61
CA GLY A 75 1.18 10.17 -5.72
C GLY A 75 -0.21 10.71 -5.37
N TYR A 76 -1.26 9.88 -5.48
CA TYR A 76 -2.62 10.28 -5.12
C TYR A 76 -2.72 10.60 -3.62
N PRO A 77 -3.62 11.53 -3.23
CA PRO A 77 -3.94 11.75 -1.82
C PRO A 77 -4.56 10.50 -1.19
N LYS A 78 -4.40 10.36 0.12
CA LYS A 78 -4.97 9.25 0.88
C LYS A 78 -6.50 9.32 0.82
N ALA A 79 -7.15 8.18 0.67
CA ALA A 79 -8.61 8.08 0.74
C ALA A 79 -9.13 8.39 2.16
N ASP A 80 -10.38 8.85 2.24
CA ASP A 80 -11.12 9.06 3.50
C ASP A 80 -11.27 7.77 4.30
N ASP A 81 -11.52 7.87 5.61
CA ASP A 81 -11.55 6.71 6.51
C ASP A 81 -12.60 5.66 6.11
N ILE A 82 -13.74 6.09 5.56
CA ILE A 82 -14.80 5.19 5.06
C ILE A 82 -14.32 4.43 3.82
N GLN A 83 -13.74 5.14 2.85
CA GLN A 83 -13.22 4.54 1.61
C GLN A 83 -11.97 3.69 1.87
N PHE A 84 -11.19 4.02 2.90
CA PHE A 84 -9.99 3.28 3.27
C PHE A 84 -10.27 1.87 3.77
N GLN A 85 -11.48 1.62 4.31
CA GLN A 85 -11.94 0.28 4.70
C GLN A 85 -12.22 -0.62 3.50
N LEU A 86 -12.46 -0.04 2.32
CA LEU A 86 -12.69 -0.80 1.08
C LEU A 86 -11.37 -1.21 0.40
N PRO A 87 -11.38 -2.30 -0.37
CA PRO A 87 -10.27 -2.70 -1.22
C PRO A 87 -9.86 -1.56 -2.16
N PRO A 88 -8.57 -1.37 -2.49
CA PRO A 88 -8.11 -0.26 -3.30
C PRO A 88 -8.81 -0.10 -4.65
N ARG A 89 -9.17 -1.21 -5.31
CA ARG A 89 -9.92 -1.20 -6.57
C ARG A 89 -11.38 -0.73 -6.43
N ASP A 90 -11.98 -0.91 -5.26
CA ASP A 90 -13.38 -0.56 -5.00
C ASP A 90 -13.51 0.85 -4.40
N ARG A 91 -12.41 1.58 -4.27
CA ARG A 91 -12.42 2.95 -3.76
C ARG A 91 -12.92 3.92 -4.82
N ILE A 92 -13.69 4.90 -4.35
CA ILE A 92 -14.10 6.06 -5.12
C ILE A 92 -12.98 7.11 -5.03
N VAL A 93 -12.46 7.53 -6.18
CA VAL A 93 -11.50 8.63 -6.27
C VAL A 93 -12.23 9.86 -6.79
N PRO A 94 -12.36 10.94 -5.99
CA PRO A 94 -12.94 12.19 -6.45
C PRO A 94 -12.20 12.78 -7.66
N GLU A 95 -12.93 13.43 -8.57
CA GLU A 95 -12.38 13.98 -9.83
C GLU A 95 -11.28 15.03 -9.63
N HIS A 96 -11.33 15.78 -8.52
CA HIS A 96 -10.32 16.80 -8.20
C HIS A 96 -8.99 16.22 -7.69
N HIS A 97 -8.94 14.93 -7.34
CA HIS A 97 -7.70 14.26 -6.93
C HIS A 97 -6.88 13.88 -8.15
N LYS A 98 -5.68 14.47 -8.28
CA LYS A 98 -4.76 14.23 -9.39
C LYS A 98 -3.48 13.52 -8.94
N ALA A 99 -2.92 12.72 -9.84
CA ALA A 99 -1.60 12.13 -9.67
C ALA A 99 -0.54 13.23 -9.57
N ARG A 100 0.36 13.10 -8.58
CA ARG A 100 1.49 14.03 -8.37
C ARG A 100 2.83 13.44 -8.83
N GLY A 101 2.83 12.17 -9.26
CA GLY A 101 4.03 11.45 -9.68
C GLY A 101 4.67 10.65 -8.55
N PRO A 102 5.79 9.96 -8.87
CA PRO A 102 6.44 9.04 -7.95
C PRO A 102 7.13 9.76 -6.80
N VAL A 103 6.89 9.27 -5.59
CA VAL A 103 7.52 9.75 -4.37
C VAL A 103 8.89 9.10 -4.24
N ASN A 104 9.95 9.90 -4.08
CA ASN A 104 11.28 9.35 -3.77
C ASN A 104 11.25 8.66 -2.39
N LEU A 105 11.50 7.35 -2.36
CA LEU A 105 11.54 6.54 -1.15
C LEU A 105 12.99 6.18 -0.82
N SER A 106 13.37 6.30 0.46
CA SER A 106 14.69 5.93 0.96
C SER A 106 14.60 4.79 1.98
N LEU A 107 15.63 3.94 2.00
CA LEU A 107 15.75 2.87 2.99
C LEU A 107 15.88 3.41 4.42
N GLU A 108 16.55 4.55 4.60
CA GLU A 108 16.66 5.21 5.91
C GLU A 108 15.28 5.65 6.42
N ASP A 109 14.41 6.15 5.54
CA ASP A 109 13.06 6.54 5.92
C ASP A 109 12.23 5.33 6.33
N ALA A 110 12.39 4.20 5.64
CA ALA A 110 11.75 2.95 6.03
C ALA A 110 12.22 2.49 7.43
N GLN A 111 13.52 2.61 7.74
CA GLN A 111 14.07 2.29 9.07
C GLN A 111 13.49 3.23 10.14
N ARG A 112 13.48 4.54 9.91
CA ARG A 112 12.88 5.53 10.82
C ARG A 112 11.41 5.24 11.11
N ILE A 113 10.64 4.83 10.09
CA ILE A 113 9.23 4.45 10.28
C ILE A 113 9.11 3.21 11.18
N LYS A 114 9.97 2.20 11.01
CA LYS A 114 10.00 1.00 11.85
C LYS A 114 10.38 1.33 13.29
N ASP A 115 11.42 2.14 13.48
CA ASP A 115 11.88 2.57 14.81
C ASP A 115 10.85 3.43 15.53
N LYS A 116 10.15 4.30 14.81
CA LYS A 116 9.05 5.08 15.38
C LYS A 116 7.91 4.17 15.83
N LYS A 117 7.54 3.18 15.01
CA LYS A 117 6.51 2.19 15.36
C LYS A 117 6.90 1.36 16.58
N SER A 118 8.15 0.91 16.67
CA SER A 118 8.63 0.16 17.85
C SER A 118 8.61 1.02 19.11
N LYS A 119 9.12 2.26 19.06
CA LYS A 119 9.11 3.20 20.20
C LYS A 119 7.70 3.55 20.68
N THR A 120 6.74 3.76 19.76
CA THR A 120 5.35 4.04 20.12
C THR A 120 4.66 2.86 20.78
N SER A 121 4.96 1.61 20.39
CA SER A 121 4.33 0.44 21.05
C SER A 121 4.69 0.34 22.53
N TYR A 122 5.86 0.85 22.95
CA TYR A 122 6.27 0.93 24.35
C TYR A 122 5.55 2.02 25.16
N LYS A 123 4.99 3.04 24.51
CA LYS A 123 4.35 4.20 25.16
C LYS A 123 2.84 4.23 25.01
N LYS A 124 2.16 3.07 25.03
CA LYS A 124 0.70 3.06 25.20
C LYS A 124 0.40 3.35 26.68
N PRO A 125 -0.22 4.49 27.03
CA PRO A 125 -0.60 4.74 28.41
C PRO A 125 -1.59 3.68 28.87
N SER A 126 -1.36 3.09 30.05
CA SER A 126 -2.33 2.21 30.70
C SER A 126 -3.58 3.04 30.99
N THR A 127 -4.64 2.83 30.21
CA THR A 127 -5.96 3.39 30.53
C THR A 127 -6.58 2.55 31.64
N PRO A 128 -7.18 3.15 32.69
CA PRO A 128 -7.85 2.42 33.78
C PRO A 128 -8.96 1.45 33.33
N SER A 129 -9.43 1.59 32.10
CA SER A 129 -10.49 0.79 31.46
C SER A 129 -9.96 -0.43 30.67
N ASN A 130 -8.66 -0.74 30.66
CA ASN A 130 -8.14 -1.90 29.92
C ASN A 130 -7.96 -3.12 30.84
N PRO A 131 -8.86 -4.13 30.82
CA PRO A 131 -8.81 -5.28 31.73
C PRO A 131 -7.64 -6.24 31.50
N TRP A 132 -6.84 -6.01 30.45
CA TRP A 132 -5.68 -6.84 30.08
C TRP A 132 -4.34 -6.10 30.18
N GLY A 133 -4.32 -4.93 30.83
CA GLY A 133 -3.10 -4.14 31.07
C GLY A 133 -2.61 -4.24 32.51
N GLN A 134 -2.03 -5.39 32.87
CA GLN A 134 -1.16 -5.57 34.04
C GLN A 134 0.25 -5.88 33.54
#